data_AF-A0AAN8PEH0-F1
#
_entry.id   AF-A0AAN8PEH0-F1
#
_cell.length_a   1.000
_cell.length_b   1.000
_cell.length_c   1.000
_cell.angle_alpha   90.00
_cell.angle_beta   90.00
_cell.angle_gamma   90.00
#
_symmetry.space_group_name_H-M   'P 1'
#
loop_
_entity.id
_entity.type
_entity.pdbx_description
1 polymer ?
#
loop_
_entity_poly.entity_id
_entity_poly.type
_entity_poly.pdbx_seq_one_letter_code
_entity_poly.pdbx_strand_id
1 'polypeptide(L)'
;MGKECPVCQDTPSLVSYDANFGLVHKISSGVSTGLEARHKGPYFKTQRKFLDFVEDYAMDPKSIDCSNFQAGNVLRSKVKNSKLDITGVFGSICKHDIPLLFLNMTKGESLAYSAFLTEQFLKDRSEKLTVTYDIACSLASYLKKRNPDLLAKCNLAVPVFHSFAHTMSCQLNFGQRYVEFTGLCDGEGIERFWSFLRPFKKISKEMTVNNRNDLLTEALMYYSDKSIVKIGQKLKSKLEEAKQLNVKCSKELNTLLTCKNLDYFDIGT
;
A
#
# COMPACT_ATOMS: atom_id res chain seq x y z
N MET A 1 4.53 -21.66 -0.12
CA MET A 1 5.38 -21.10 0.95
C MET A 1 5.76 -19.66 0.57
N GLY A 2 5.60 -18.71 1.49
CA GLY A 2 6.12 -17.34 1.33
C GLY A 2 5.11 -16.21 1.54
N LYS A 3 3.94 -16.24 0.88
CA LYS A 3 2.98 -15.11 0.89
C LYS A 3 2.08 -15.04 2.14
N GLU A 4 2.07 -16.10 2.93
CA GLU A 4 1.16 -16.25 4.06
C GLU A 4 1.81 -15.67 5.31
N CYS A 5 1.22 -14.59 5.81
CA CYS A 5 1.60 -14.06 7.10
C CYS A 5 1.01 -14.96 8.20
N PRO A 6 1.84 -15.55 9.08
CA PRO A 6 1.36 -16.48 10.12
C PRO A 6 0.47 -15.81 11.16
N VAL A 7 0.40 -14.47 11.17
CA VAL A 7 -0.39 -13.67 12.11
C VAL A 7 -1.68 -13.14 11.47
N CYS A 8 -1.74 -13.06 10.13
CA CYS A 8 -2.93 -12.55 9.45
C CYS A 8 -4.05 -13.60 9.29
N GLN A 9 -3.82 -14.87 9.63
CA GLN A 9 -4.85 -15.93 9.55
C GLN A 9 -5.57 -15.91 8.18
N ASP A 10 -4.78 -16.09 7.13
CA ASP A 10 -5.19 -16.12 5.70
C ASP A 10 -5.54 -14.78 5.04
N THR A 11 -6.09 -13.78 5.76
CA THR A 11 -6.38 -12.45 5.17
C THR A 11 -5.98 -11.27 6.04
N PRO A 12 -5.22 -10.29 5.51
CA PRO A 12 -4.82 -9.12 6.28
C PRO A 12 -6.02 -8.18 6.54
N SER A 13 -6.14 -7.69 7.78
CA SER A 13 -7.09 -6.61 8.11
C SER A 13 -6.57 -5.22 7.72
N LEU A 14 -5.24 -5.06 7.63
CA LEU A 14 -4.58 -3.84 7.18
C LEU A 14 -3.47 -4.17 6.18
N VAL A 15 -3.51 -3.49 5.04
CA VAL A 15 -2.50 -3.57 3.96
C VAL A 15 -1.99 -2.19 3.61
N SER A 16 -0.71 -2.10 3.29
CA SER A 16 -0.08 -0.87 2.79
C SER A 16 0.23 -1.04 1.31
N TYR A 17 -0.13 -0.04 0.50
CA TYR A 17 0.10 0.02 -0.94
C TYR A 17 1.08 1.12 -1.29
N ASP A 18 1.86 0.89 -2.35
CA ASP A 18 2.72 1.88 -2.99
C ASP A 18 3.20 1.38 -4.36
N ALA A 19 3.67 2.31 -5.19
CA ALA A 19 4.23 2.10 -6.52
C ALA A 19 5.76 2.32 -6.57
N ASN A 20 6.52 1.28 -6.87
CA ASN A 20 7.96 1.38 -7.10
C ASN A 20 8.31 1.59 -8.59
N PHE A 21 8.55 2.83 -8.96
CA PHE A 21 8.94 3.24 -10.33
C PHE A 21 10.39 2.91 -10.71
N GLY A 22 11.20 2.41 -9.78
CA GLY A 22 12.58 2.03 -10.06
C GLY A 22 12.75 0.60 -10.59
N LEU A 23 11.76 -0.26 -10.35
CA LEU A 23 11.72 -1.63 -10.85
C LEU A 23 11.13 -1.63 -12.27
N VAL A 24 11.90 -1.13 -13.23
CA VAL A 24 11.53 -1.10 -14.67
C VAL A 24 12.10 -2.30 -15.43
N HIS A 25 11.52 -2.66 -16.57
CA HIS A 25 12.06 -3.66 -17.52
C HIS A 25 12.16 -3.03 -18.92
N LYS A 26 13.19 -3.41 -19.68
CA LYS A 26 13.39 -2.92 -21.04
C LYS A 26 12.82 -3.89 -22.06
N ILE A 27 12.22 -3.34 -23.11
CA ILE A 27 11.79 -4.12 -24.28
C ILE A 27 12.99 -4.84 -24.93
N SER A 28 14.17 -4.21 -24.93
CA SER A 28 15.39 -4.77 -25.51
C SER A 28 15.94 -5.99 -24.77
N SER A 29 15.44 -6.30 -23.57
CA SER A 29 15.87 -7.47 -22.79
C SER A 29 15.26 -8.79 -23.28
N GLY A 30 14.44 -8.71 -24.32
CA GLY A 30 13.89 -9.87 -25.02
C GLY A 30 12.66 -10.46 -24.34
N VAL A 31 12.08 -11.44 -25.02
CA VAL A 31 10.93 -12.22 -24.54
C VAL A 31 11.41 -13.56 -24.00
N SER A 32 10.68 -14.12 -23.04
CA SER A 32 10.99 -15.44 -22.51
C SER A 32 10.71 -16.52 -23.56
N THR A 33 11.72 -17.31 -23.91
CA THR A 33 11.64 -18.38 -24.90
C THR A 33 11.13 -19.67 -24.27
N GLY A 34 9.82 -19.91 -24.36
CA GLY A 34 9.17 -21.21 -24.16
C GLY A 34 9.15 -21.82 -22.75
N LEU A 35 10.07 -21.45 -21.86
CA LEU A 35 10.07 -21.89 -20.46
C LEU A 35 9.22 -20.93 -19.63
N GLU A 36 8.17 -21.47 -18.99
CA GLU A 36 7.40 -20.73 -17.99
C GLU A 36 8.29 -20.31 -16.81
N ALA A 37 7.90 -19.22 -16.13
CA ALA A 37 8.56 -18.82 -14.89
C ALA A 37 8.52 -19.97 -13.87
N ARG A 38 9.65 -20.21 -13.19
CA ARG A 38 9.78 -21.25 -12.16
C ARG A 38 8.73 -21.08 -11.08
N HIS A 39 8.52 -19.84 -10.65
CA HIS A 39 7.48 -19.51 -9.69
C HIS A 39 6.20 -19.19 -10.46
N LYS A 40 5.18 -20.04 -10.31
CA LYS A 40 3.83 -19.85 -10.90
C LYS A 40 3.03 -18.67 -10.30
N GLY A 41 3.71 -17.59 -9.90
CA GLY A 41 3.10 -16.33 -9.48
C GLY A 41 2.40 -16.35 -8.12
N PRO A 42 3.05 -16.75 -7.00
CA PRO A 42 2.43 -16.65 -5.68
C PRO A 42 2.16 -15.19 -5.26
N TYR A 43 2.99 -14.25 -5.73
CA TYR A 43 2.90 -12.82 -5.41
C TYR A 43 2.41 -11.96 -6.59
N PHE A 44 2.95 -12.19 -7.78
CA PHE A 44 2.63 -11.40 -8.97
C PHE A 44 1.30 -11.86 -9.59
N LYS A 45 0.33 -10.95 -9.67
CA LYS A 45 -0.90 -11.15 -10.44
C LYS A 45 -0.60 -10.94 -11.92
N THR A 46 -1.30 -11.70 -12.78
CA THR A 46 -1.09 -11.64 -14.23
C THR A 46 -1.64 -10.35 -14.81
N GLN A 47 -0.96 -9.82 -15.84
CA GLN A 47 -1.43 -8.62 -16.53
C GLN A 47 -2.85 -8.79 -17.09
N ARG A 48 -3.19 -9.99 -17.58
CA ARG A 48 -4.54 -10.32 -18.07
C ARG A 48 -5.62 -10.07 -17.02
N LYS A 49 -5.48 -10.62 -15.80
CA LYS A 49 -6.47 -10.40 -14.72
C LYS A 49 -6.68 -8.91 -14.41
N PHE A 50 -5.61 -8.13 -14.48
CA PHE A 50 -5.70 -6.68 -14.30
C PHE A 50 -6.38 -6.00 -15.49
N LEU A 51 -6.07 -6.39 -16.73
CA LEU A 51 -6.71 -5.84 -17.93
C LEU A 51 -8.21 -6.17 -17.96
N ASP A 52 -8.59 -7.40 -17.65
CA ASP A 52 -10.00 -7.81 -17.55
C ASP A 52 -10.75 -6.89 -16.56
N PHE A 53 -10.16 -6.59 -15.40
CA PHE A 53 -10.71 -5.63 -14.44
C PHE A 53 -10.79 -4.19 -14.98
N VAL A 54 -9.76 -3.73 -15.70
CA VAL A 54 -9.73 -2.35 -16.25
C VAL A 54 -10.69 -2.19 -17.42
N GLU A 55 -10.95 -3.23 -18.21
CA GLU A 55 -11.97 -3.20 -19.26
C GLU A 55 -13.36 -2.95 -18.66
N ASP A 56 -13.65 -3.56 -17.50
CA ASP A 56 -14.87 -3.28 -16.73
C ASP A 56 -14.85 -1.89 -16.06
N TYR A 57 -13.67 -1.33 -15.80
CA TYR A 57 -13.44 0.00 -15.20
C TYR A 57 -12.93 1.02 -16.24
N ALA A 58 -13.81 1.53 -17.12
CA ALA A 58 -13.46 2.53 -18.13
C ALA A 58 -12.55 3.67 -17.58
N MET A 59 -11.35 3.89 -18.10
CA MET A 59 -10.43 4.89 -17.51
C MET A 59 -10.94 6.33 -17.69
N ASP A 60 -10.93 7.18 -16.66
CA ASP A 60 -11.16 8.62 -16.79
C ASP A 60 -10.03 9.41 -16.10
N PRO A 61 -9.42 10.40 -16.78
CA PRO A 61 -8.25 11.10 -16.28
C PRO A 61 -8.68 12.38 -15.57
N LYS A 62 -8.87 12.34 -14.26
CA LYS A 62 -8.76 13.52 -13.38
C LYS A 62 -8.73 13.11 -11.91
N SER A 63 -7.52 13.00 -11.36
CA SER A 63 -7.29 13.06 -9.92
C SER A 63 -7.64 14.47 -9.42
N ILE A 64 -8.31 14.54 -8.28
CA ILE A 64 -8.44 15.78 -7.51
C ILE A 64 -7.06 16.07 -6.92
N ASP A 65 -6.60 17.30 -7.10
CA ASP A 65 -5.29 17.77 -6.63
C ASP A 65 -5.36 18.00 -5.10
N CYS A 66 -5.20 16.92 -4.30
CA CYS A 66 -5.25 16.96 -2.83
C CYS A 66 -3.88 17.05 -2.14
N SER A 67 -2.79 17.11 -2.91
CA SER A 67 -1.42 17.11 -2.38
C SER A 67 -0.47 17.89 -3.30
N ASN A 68 0.47 18.64 -2.73
CA ASN A 68 1.66 19.14 -3.46
C ASN A 68 2.62 17.99 -3.86
N PHE A 69 2.22 16.74 -3.65
CA PHE A 69 2.95 15.53 -3.97
C PHE A 69 2.71 15.16 -5.44
N GLN A 70 3.80 14.92 -6.19
CA GLN A 70 3.74 14.57 -7.62
C GLN A 70 3.31 13.11 -7.90
N ALA A 71 2.98 12.32 -6.87
CA ALA A 71 2.40 10.98 -7.05
C ALA A 71 0.90 11.12 -7.34
N GLY A 72 0.40 10.40 -8.34
CA GLY A 72 -1.00 10.54 -8.80
C GLY A 72 -1.26 11.67 -9.80
N ASN A 73 -0.25 12.45 -10.19
CA ASN A 73 -0.39 13.37 -11.31
C ASN A 73 -0.40 12.54 -12.61
N VAL A 74 -1.52 12.60 -13.34
CA VAL A 74 -1.70 12.01 -14.69
C VAL A 74 -0.57 12.45 -15.64
N LEU A 75 0.17 13.51 -15.32
CA LEU A 75 1.35 13.97 -16.03
C LEU A 75 2.51 12.96 -16.12
N ARG A 76 2.64 11.97 -15.23
CA ARG A 76 3.63 10.87 -15.43
C ARG A 76 3.20 9.86 -16.49
N SER A 77 1.91 9.76 -16.79
CA SER A 77 1.39 8.89 -17.85
C SER A 77 1.71 9.40 -19.28
N LYS A 78 2.18 10.65 -19.41
CA LYS A 78 2.54 11.25 -20.71
C LYS A 78 3.94 10.90 -21.20
N VAL A 79 4.84 10.41 -20.36
CA VAL A 79 6.13 9.89 -20.84
C VAL A 79 5.99 8.39 -21.05
N LYS A 80 5.38 8.01 -22.18
CA LYS A 80 5.62 6.68 -22.76
C LYS A 80 7.12 6.58 -23.00
N ASN A 81 7.86 5.99 -22.06
CA ASN A 81 9.21 5.58 -22.34
C ASN A 81 9.11 4.39 -23.29
N SER A 82 9.17 4.66 -24.60
CA SER A 82 9.01 3.67 -25.68
C SER A 82 10.02 2.52 -25.61
N LYS A 83 10.98 2.57 -24.67
CA LYS A 83 11.99 1.55 -24.42
C LYS A 83 11.62 0.59 -23.27
N LEU A 84 10.57 0.87 -22.51
CA LEU A 84 10.13 0.08 -21.36
C LEU A 84 8.75 -0.52 -21.60
N ASP A 85 8.63 -1.82 -21.36
CA ASP A 85 7.36 -2.57 -21.30
C ASP A 85 6.82 -2.63 -19.87
N ILE A 86 7.69 -2.61 -18.86
CA ILE A 86 7.34 -2.44 -17.45
C ILE A 86 7.94 -1.14 -16.93
N THR A 87 7.06 -0.21 -16.53
CA THR A 87 7.40 1.12 -15.99
C THR A 87 7.57 1.16 -14.48
N GLY A 88 7.26 0.06 -13.78
CA GLY A 88 7.41 -0.07 -12.33
C GLY A 88 6.64 -1.27 -11.80
N VAL A 89 6.62 -1.42 -10.48
CA VAL A 89 5.86 -2.46 -9.77
C VAL A 89 4.94 -1.80 -8.75
N PHE A 90 3.64 -2.12 -8.80
CA PHE A 90 2.69 -1.78 -7.74
C PHE A 90 2.63 -2.94 -6.74
N GLY A 91 2.69 -2.65 -5.44
CA GLY A 91 2.83 -3.69 -4.42
C GLY A 91 1.90 -3.51 -3.23
N SER A 92 1.81 -4.59 -2.45
CA SER A 92 1.13 -4.59 -1.17
C SER A 92 1.88 -5.41 -0.13
N ILE A 93 1.80 -4.94 1.12
CA ILE A 93 2.39 -5.59 2.29
C ILE A 93 1.40 -5.54 3.46
N CYS A 94 1.40 -6.55 4.32
CA CYS A 94 0.59 -6.48 5.54
C CYS A 94 1.28 -5.63 6.62
N LYS A 95 0.55 -5.26 7.69
CA LYS A 95 1.10 -4.54 8.86
C LYS A 95 2.26 -5.24 9.59
N HIS A 96 2.53 -6.51 9.28
CA HIS A 96 3.63 -7.28 9.84
C HIS A 96 4.89 -7.29 8.96
N ASP A 97 4.94 -6.47 7.91
CA ASP A 97 6.01 -6.39 6.93
C ASP A 97 6.19 -7.70 6.14
N ILE A 98 5.07 -8.36 5.76
CA ILE A 98 5.10 -9.54 4.88
C ILE A 98 4.48 -9.17 3.53
N PRO A 99 5.26 -9.27 2.42
CA PRO A 99 4.79 -9.04 1.06
C PRO A 99 3.56 -9.89 0.72
N LEU A 100 2.61 -9.33 -0.03
CA LEU A 100 1.35 -10.01 -0.35
C LEU A 100 1.13 -10.14 -1.87
N LEU A 101 0.59 -9.10 -2.51
CA LEU A 101 0.23 -9.10 -3.93
C LEU A 101 0.94 -7.97 -4.68
N PHE A 102 1.41 -8.27 -5.88
CA PHE A 102 2.20 -7.35 -6.72
C PHE A 102 1.72 -7.39 -8.17
N LEU A 103 1.92 -6.28 -8.87
CA LEU A 103 1.56 -6.08 -10.28
C LEU A 103 2.68 -5.35 -11.00
N ASN A 104 3.01 -5.82 -12.20
CA ASN A 104 3.84 -5.04 -13.12
C ASN A 104 3.00 -3.91 -13.71
N MET A 105 3.50 -2.67 -13.64
CA MET A 105 2.84 -1.51 -14.22
C MET A 105 3.31 -1.29 -15.66
N THR A 106 2.40 -1.36 -16.62
CA THR A 106 2.71 -1.17 -18.06
C THR A 106 2.50 0.28 -18.51
N LYS A 107 1.68 1.04 -17.80
CA LYS A 107 1.32 2.43 -18.12
C LYS A 107 1.33 3.30 -16.86
N GLY A 108 2.52 3.64 -16.35
CA GLY A 108 2.65 4.52 -15.18
C GLY A 108 1.83 4.04 -13.97
N GLU A 109 1.67 4.91 -12.97
CA GLU A 109 0.77 4.64 -11.84
C GLU A 109 -0.65 5.07 -12.19
N SER A 110 -1.60 4.22 -11.83
CA SER A 110 -3.04 4.45 -11.95
C SER A 110 -3.74 3.96 -10.69
N LEU A 111 -4.76 4.67 -10.23
CA LEU A 111 -5.62 4.25 -9.12
C LEU A 111 -6.37 2.94 -9.42
N ALA A 112 -6.40 2.50 -10.68
CA ALA A 112 -6.92 1.18 -11.04
C ALA A 112 -6.10 0.04 -10.41
N TYR A 113 -4.78 0.19 -10.24
CA TYR A 113 -3.96 -0.87 -9.61
C TYR A 113 -4.34 -1.05 -8.14
N SER A 114 -4.54 0.05 -7.41
CA SER A 114 -4.97 0.00 -6.01
C SER A 114 -6.41 -0.50 -5.87
N ALA A 115 -7.33 -0.07 -6.74
CA ALA A 115 -8.70 -0.60 -6.77
C ALA A 115 -8.73 -2.11 -7.05
N PHE A 116 -7.95 -2.58 -8.03
CA PHE A 116 -7.84 -3.99 -8.35
C PHE A 116 -7.30 -4.80 -7.18
N LEU A 117 -6.19 -4.38 -6.55
CA LEU A 117 -5.67 -5.12 -5.38
C LEU A 117 -6.67 -5.14 -4.24
N THR A 118 -7.38 -4.02 -3.99
CA THR A 118 -8.43 -3.94 -2.98
C THR A 118 -9.53 -4.98 -3.24
N GLU A 119 -9.98 -5.11 -4.49
CA GLU A 119 -10.96 -6.14 -4.88
C GLU A 119 -10.41 -7.56 -4.70
N GLN A 120 -9.14 -7.79 -5.05
CA GLN A 120 -8.51 -9.11 -4.84
C GLN A 120 -8.44 -9.51 -3.35
N PHE A 121 -8.28 -8.57 -2.44
CA PHE A 121 -8.28 -8.84 -0.99
C PHE A 121 -9.67 -8.94 -0.37
N LEU A 122 -10.68 -8.32 -0.99
CA LEU A 122 -12.07 -8.34 -0.54
C LEU A 122 -12.91 -9.44 -1.22
N LYS A 123 -12.34 -10.15 -2.20
CA LYS A 123 -13.01 -11.27 -2.85
C LYS A 123 -13.43 -12.29 -1.80
N ASP A 124 -14.72 -12.61 -1.77
CA ASP A 124 -15.35 -13.57 -0.86
C ASP A 124 -15.25 -13.20 0.64
N ARG A 125 -15.01 -11.92 0.95
CA ARG A 125 -14.86 -11.39 2.30
C ARG A 125 -16.00 -10.42 2.66
N SER A 126 -16.48 -10.52 3.90
CA SER A 126 -17.51 -9.61 4.44
C SER A 126 -16.91 -8.49 5.31
N GLU A 127 -15.78 -8.72 5.97
CA GLU A 127 -15.16 -7.72 6.83
C GLU A 127 -14.43 -6.65 6.03
N LYS A 128 -14.40 -5.42 6.59
CA LYS A 128 -13.70 -4.31 5.97
C LYS A 128 -12.19 -4.55 5.88
N LEU A 129 -11.60 -4.04 4.81
CA LEU A 129 -10.15 -3.95 4.63
C LEU A 129 -9.68 -2.53 4.94
N THR A 130 -8.66 -2.39 5.76
CA THR A 130 -7.98 -1.10 5.93
C THR A 130 -6.79 -1.02 4.97
N VAL A 131 -6.75 0.03 4.15
CA VAL A 131 -5.68 0.28 3.19
C VAL A 131 -4.95 1.56 3.57
N THR A 132 -3.64 1.48 3.75
CA THR A 132 -2.79 2.67 3.83
C THR A 132 -2.14 2.93 2.47
N TYR A 133 -2.24 4.15 1.96
CA TYR A 133 -1.68 4.54 0.67
C TYR A 133 -1.44 6.04 0.64
N ASP A 134 -0.29 6.47 0.10
CA ASP A 134 0.09 7.89 0.03
C ASP A 134 -1.02 8.76 -0.57
N ILE A 135 -1.66 8.27 -1.64
CA ILE A 135 -2.76 8.99 -2.29
C ILE A 135 -4.13 8.37 -1.96
N ALA A 136 -4.33 7.93 -0.71
CA ALA A 136 -5.60 7.41 -0.22
C ALA A 136 -6.77 8.39 -0.43
N CYS A 137 -6.56 9.72 -0.31
CA CYS A 137 -7.59 10.74 -0.62
C CYS A 137 -8.07 10.65 -2.07
N SER A 138 -7.12 10.49 -3.00
CA SER A 138 -7.39 10.32 -4.42
C SER A 138 -8.09 8.99 -4.70
N LEU A 139 -7.66 7.91 -4.05
CA LEU A 139 -8.31 6.59 -4.17
C LEU A 139 -9.76 6.64 -3.67
N ALA A 140 -10.04 7.29 -2.54
CA ALA A 140 -11.40 7.45 -2.02
C ALA A 140 -12.30 8.17 -3.03
N SER A 141 -11.81 9.26 -3.61
CA SER A 141 -12.52 10.03 -4.63
C SER A 141 -12.77 9.22 -5.91
N TYR A 142 -11.79 8.42 -6.30
CA TYR A 142 -11.89 7.51 -7.45
C TYR A 142 -12.93 6.42 -7.21
N LEU A 143 -12.86 5.71 -6.09
CA LEU A 143 -13.82 4.64 -5.75
C LEU A 143 -15.23 5.19 -5.54
N LYS A 144 -15.39 6.37 -4.92
CA LYS A 144 -16.70 7.02 -4.78
C LYS A 144 -17.41 7.23 -6.13
N LYS A 145 -16.65 7.45 -7.21
CA LYS A 145 -17.20 7.62 -8.55
C LYS A 145 -17.40 6.30 -9.29
N ARG A 146 -16.55 5.31 -9.03
CA ARG A 146 -16.45 4.10 -9.88
C ARG A 146 -16.98 2.84 -9.24
N ASN A 147 -16.70 2.64 -7.96
CA ASN A 147 -17.19 1.51 -7.20
C ASN A 147 -17.44 1.91 -5.73
N PRO A 148 -18.58 2.56 -5.46
CA PRO A 148 -18.98 2.93 -4.10
C PRO A 148 -19.11 1.72 -3.17
N ASP A 149 -19.47 0.55 -3.69
CA ASP A 149 -19.59 -0.68 -2.90
C ASP A 149 -18.23 -1.17 -2.41
N LEU A 150 -17.20 -1.07 -3.25
CA LEU A 150 -15.82 -1.35 -2.87
C LEU A 150 -15.32 -0.34 -1.83
N LEU A 151 -15.65 0.95 -2.00
CA LEU A 151 -15.35 1.97 -1.01
C LEU A 151 -15.99 1.66 0.34
N ALA A 152 -17.26 1.24 0.36
CA ALA A 152 -17.99 0.92 1.59
C ALA A 152 -17.36 -0.24 2.37
N LYS A 153 -16.65 -1.15 1.67
CA LYS A 153 -15.93 -2.29 2.25
C LYS A 153 -14.47 -1.98 2.64
N CYS A 154 -14.02 -0.73 2.54
CA CYS A 154 -12.66 -0.37 2.92
C CYS A 154 -12.59 0.88 3.81
N ASN A 155 -11.55 0.93 4.64
CA ASN A 155 -11.09 2.15 5.30
C ASN A 155 -9.82 2.59 4.60
N LEU A 156 -9.73 3.86 4.23
CA LEU A 156 -8.57 4.39 3.51
C LEU A 156 -7.82 5.37 4.41
N ALA A 157 -6.51 5.19 4.53
CA ALA A 157 -5.65 6.02 5.36
C ALA A 157 -4.39 6.45 4.62
N VAL A 158 -3.89 7.65 4.91
CA VAL A 158 -2.57 8.14 4.48
C VAL A 158 -1.56 7.81 5.58
N PRO A 159 -0.41 7.18 5.27
CA PRO A 159 0.65 6.90 6.23
C PRO A 159 1.08 8.14 7.03
N VAL A 160 1.56 7.92 8.27
CA VAL A 160 1.79 9.03 9.22
C VAL A 160 2.81 10.05 8.70
N PHE A 161 3.89 9.61 8.06
CA PHE A 161 4.89 10.52 7.49
C PHE A 161 4.36 11.30 6.29
N HIS A 162 3.56 10.64 5.46
CA HIS A 162 3.01 11.24 4.24
C HIS A 162 1.86 12.21 4.54
N SER A 163 1.14 12.03 5.66
CA SER A 163 -0.03 12.84 6.03
C SER A 163 0.25 14.35 5.99
N PHE A 164 1.43 14.80 6.43
CA PHE A 164 1.78 16.23 6.45
C PHE A 164 1.92 16.86 5.05
N ALA A 165 2.09 16.06 4.00
CA ALA A 165 2.14 16.54 2.62
C ALA A 165 0.75 16.80 2.02
N HIS A 166 -0.33 16.48 2.75
CA HIS A 166 -1.71 16.69 2.32
C HIS A 166 -2.35 17.91 2.97
N THR A 167 -3.43 18.40 2.36
CA THR A 167 -4.26 19.47 2.94
C THR A 167 -4.78 19.10 4.33
N MET A 168 -5.09 20.09 5.16
CA MET A 168 -5.64 19.87 6.50
C MET A 168 -6.90 18.99 6.48
N SER A 169 -7.78 19.18 5.50
CA SER A 169 -8.97 18.33 5.33
C SER A 169 -8.60 16.86 5.09
N CYS A 170 -7.59 16.59 4.26
CA CYS A 170 -7.10 15.23 4.05
C CYS A 170 -6.45 14.64 5.30
N GLN A 171 -5.71 15.43 6.06
CA GLN A 171 -5.12 14.98 7.33
C GLN A 171 -6.19 14.56 8.33
N LEU A 172 -7.28 15.30 8.44
CA LEU A 172 -8.38 14.98 9.36
C LEU A 172 -9.20 13.76 8.90
N ASN A 173 -9.45 13.64 7.59
CA ASN A 173 -10.33 12.59 7.05
C ASN A 173 -9.61 11.26 6.76
N PHE A 174 -8.34 11.31 6.39
CA PHE A 174 -7.55 10.14 5.98
C PHE A 174 -6.29 9.96 6.82
N GLY A 175 -5.93 10.87 7.71
CA GLY A 175 -4.74 10.70 8.55
C GLY A 175 -4.85 9.41 9.35
N GLN A 176 -3.81 8.57 9.31
CA GLN A 176 -3.86 7.23 9.87
C GLN A 176 -4.28 7.18 11.34
N ARG A 177 -4.02 8.22 12.13
CA ARG A 177 -4.42 8.32 13.54
C ARG A 177 -5.93 8.55 13.74
N TYR A 178 -6.63 9.03 12.73
CA TYR A 178 -8.06 9.37 12.77
C TYR A 178 -8.94 8.33 12.07
N VAL A 179 -8.33 7.40 11.30
CA VAL A 179 -9.03 6.32 10.62
C VAL A 179 -9.07 5.08 11.51
N GLU A 180 -10.25 4.47 11.64
CA GLU A 180 -10.42 3.26 12.46
C GLU A 180 -9.57 2.08 11.95
N PHE A 181 -9.28 1.14 12.85
CA PHE A 181 -8.57 -0.13 12.56
C PHE A 181 -7.11 0.00 12.09
N THR A 182 -6.53 1.20 12.11
CA THR A 182 -5.11 1.44 11.84
C THR A 182 -4.22 1.30 13.09
N GLY A 183 -4.80 1.57 14.27
CA GLY A 183 -4.10 1.56 15.56
C GLY A 183 -2.86 2.46 15.57
N LEU A 184 -1.74 1.91 16.03
CA LEU A 184 -0.45 2.61 16.03
C LEU A 184 0.47 2.20 14.88
N CYS A 185 -0.08 1.63 13.81
CA CYS A 185 0.71 1.37 12.61
C CYS A 185 1.18 2.69 11.99
N ASP A 186 2.38 2.68 11.39
CA ASP A 186 2.96 3.85 10.72
C ASP A 186 2.62 3.91 9.23
N GLY A 187 2.25 2.76 8.63
CA GLY A 187 1.97 2.65 7.19
C GLY A 187 3.23 2.50 6.32
N GLU A 188 4.42 2.47 6.91
CA GLU A 188 5.73 2.59 6.22
C GLU A 188 6.34 1.22 5.87
N GLY A 189 5.60 0.13 6.07
CA GLY A 189 6.11 -1.22 5.82
C GLY A 189 6.57 -1.43 4.38
N ILE A 190 5.85 -0.83 3.43
CA ILE A 190 6.14 -1.02 2.00
C ILE A 190 7.38 -0.24 1.55
N GLU A 191 7.63 0.95 2.11
CA GLU A 191 8.86 1.71 1.86
C GLU A 191 10.11 0.98 2.35
N ARG A 192 10.03 0.35 3.53
CA ARG A 192 11.12 -0.52 4.05
C ARG A 192 11.38 -1.68 3.10
N PHE A 193 10.32 -2.26 2.56
CA PHE A 193 10.41 -3.34 1.59
C PHE A 193 11.02 -2.87 0.26
N TRP A 194 10.66 -1.68 -0.23
CA TRP A 194 11.27 -1.08 -1.42
C TRP A 194 12.76 -0.78 -1.26
N SER A 195 13.18 -0.38 -0.06
CA SER A 195 14.59 -0.22 0.28
C SER A 195 15.34 -1.55 0.14
N PHE A 196 14.76 -2.66 0.63
CA PHE A 196 15.31 -4.00 0.44
C PHE A 196 15.40 -4.41 -1.04
N LEU A 197 14.40 -4.08 -1.86
CA LEU A 197 14.42 -4.41 -3.30
C LEU A 197 15.32 -3.50 -4.14
N ARG A 198 15.86 -2.41 -3.58
CA ARG A 198 16.68 -1.43 -4.32
C ARG A 198 17.86 -2.05 -5.10
N PRO A 199 18.63 -3.01 -4.57
CA PRO A 199 19.75 -3.61 -5.31
C PRO A 199 19.31 -4.38 -6.57
N PHE A 200 18.10 -4.95 -6.57
CA PHE A 200 17.58 -5.75 -7.67
C PHE A 200 17.18 -4.91 -8.88
N LYS A 201 16.97 -3.59 -8.71
CA LYS A 201 16.53 -2.68 -9.79
C LYS A 201 17.42 -2.72 -11.03
N LYS A 202 18.75 -2.75 -10.84
CA LYS A 202 19.69 -2.73 -11.98
C LYS A 202 19.73 -4.07 -12.72
N ILE A 203 19.70 -5.17 -11.99
CA ILE A 203 19.84 -6.52 -12.55
C ILE A 203 18.54 -6.95 -13.23
N SER A 204 17.42 -6.84 -12.51
CA SER A 204 16.10 -7.25 -13.00
C SER A 204 15.64 -6.51 -14.26
N LYS A 205 16.18 -5.31 -14.51
CA LYS A 205 15.85 -4.48 -15.67
C LYS A 205 16.33 -5.07 -16.99
N GLU A 206 17.43 -5.81 -16.97
CA GLU A 206 18.07 -6.35 -18.18
C GLU A 206 17.75 -7.83 -18.43
N MET A 207 17.07 -8.50 -17.48
CA MET A 207 16.69 -9.91 -17.56
C MET A 207 15.42 -10.11 -18.40
N THR A 208 15.24 -11.28 -19.00
CA THR A 208 13.93 -11.64 -19.60
C THR A 208 12.82 -11.60 -18.55
N VAL A 209 11.58 -11.40 -18.99
CA VAL A 209 10.41 -11.23 -18.10
C VAL A 209 10.24 -12.37 -17.09
N ASN A 210 10.38 -13.64 -17.51
CA ASN A 210 10.25 -14.78 -16.60
C ASN A 210 11.39 -14.82 -15.57
N ASN A 211 12.64 -14.67 -16.00
CA ASN A 211 13.79 -14.66 -15.08
C ASN A 211 13.70 -13.51 -14.09
N ARG A 212 13.22 -12.34 -14.54
CA ARG A 212 12.94 -11.19 -13.68
C ARG A 212 11.89 -11.53 -12.63
N ASN A 213 10.75 -12.10 -13.04
CA ASN A 213 9.66 -12.44 -12.12
C ASN A 213 10.12 -13.48 -11.10
N ASP A 214 10.92 -14.45 -11.50
CA ASP A 214 11.51 -15.45 -10.61
C ASP A 214 12.48 -14.80 -9.61
N LEU A 215 13.41 -13.96 -10.07
CA LEU A 215 14.34 -13.24 -9.20
C LEU A 215 13.60 -12.38 -8.16
N LEU A 216 12.60 -11.61 -8.60
CA LEU A 216 11.81 -10.80 -7.68
C LEU A 216 11.03 -11.69 -6.72
N THR A 217 10.41 -12.77 -7.20
CA THR A 217 9.67 -13.70 -6.34
C THR A 217 10.55 -14.33 -5.27
N GLU A 218 11.76 -14.77 -5.62
CA GLU A 218 12.73 -15.29 -4.65
C GLU A 218 13.14 -14.22 -3.62
N ALA A 219 13.35 -12.97 -4.05
CA ALA A 219 13.62 -11.87 -3.12
C ALA A 219 12.43 -11.60 -2.17
N LEU A 220 11.20 -11.68 -2.67
CA LEU A 220 9.97 -11.55 -1.88
C LEU A 220 9.84 -12.67 -0.84
N MET A 221 10.11 -13.92 -1.24
CA MET A 221 10.11 -15.08 -0.35
C MET A 221 11.15 -14.93 0.76
N TYR A 222 12.39 -14.60 0.39
CA TYR A 222 13.46 -14.37 1.36
C TYR A 222 13.14 -13.25 2.36
N TYR A 223 12.57 -12.14 1.88
CA TYR A 223 12.13 -11.06 2.77
C TYR A 223 11.04 -11.53 3.74
N SER A 224 10.07 -12.30 3.22
CA SER A 224 8.97 -12.87 4.03
C SER A 224 9.51 -13.76 5.13
N ASP A 225 10.43 -14.68 4.82
CA ASP A 225 11.05 -15.59 5.79
C ASP A 225 11.80 -14.82 6.88
N LYS A 226 12.57 -13.79 6.49
CA LYS A 226 13.29 -12.92 7.43
C LYS A 226 12.33 -12.15 8.35
N SER A 227 11.21 -11.67 7.81
CA SER A 227 10.17 -11.00 8.60
C SER A 227 9.49 -11.96 9.57
N ILE A 228 9.17 -13.18 9.13
CA ILE A 228 8.54 -14.23 9.94
C ILE A 228 9.44 -14.64 11.11
N VAL A 229 10.73 -14.88 10.88
CA VAL A 229 11.68 -15.25 11.96
C VAL A 229 11.70 -14.20 13.08
N LYS A 230 11.51 -12.92 12.74
CA LYS A 230 11.55 -11.82 13.71
C LYS A 230 10.18 -11.44 14.28
N ILE A 231 9.09 -12.03 13.78
CA ILE A 231 7.73 -11.56 14.05
C ILE A 231 7.37 -11.67 15.54
N GLY A 232 7.76 -12.75 16.21
CA GLY A 232 7.47 -12.96 17.63
C GLY A 232 8.13 -11.90 18.52
N GLN A 233 9.40 -11.57 18.25
CA GLN A 233 10.12 -10.52 18.96
C GLN A 233 9.49 -9.14 18.70
N LYS A 234 9.13 -8.85 17.43
CA LYS A 234 8.48 -7.60 17.04
C LYS A 234 7.11 -7.44 17.72
N LEU A 235 6.30 -8.49 17.75
CA LEU A 235 4.98 -8.48 18.42
C LEU A 235 5.12 -8.31 19.93
N LYS A 236 6.09 -8.97 20.57
CA LYS A 236 6.38 -8.78 22.00
C LYS A 236 6.77 -7.33 22.30
N SER A 237 7.67 -6.73 21.52
CA SER A 237 8.05 -5.31 21.67
C SER A 237 6.83 -4.39 21.55
N LYS A 238 6.02 -4.58 20.49
CA LYS A 238 4.81 -3.79 20.26
C LYS A 238 3.77 -3.93 21.36
N LEU A 239 3.64 -5.12 21.97
CA LEU A 239 2.72 -5.33 23.09
C LEU A 239 3.17 -4.55 24.33
N GLU A 240 4.47 -4.59 24.65
CA GLU A 240 5.00 -3.83 25.79
C GLU A 240 4.92 -2.32 25.57
N GLU A 241 5.23 -1.84 24.37
CA GLU A 241 5.03 -0.44 23.97
C GLU A 241 3.55 -0.03 24.09
N ALA A 242 2.62 -0.87 23.64
CA ALA A 242 1.19 -0.60 23.73
C ALA A 242 0.70 -0.52 25.19
N LYS A 243 1.18 -1.39 26.08
CA LYS A 243 0.86 -1.34 27.52
C LYS A 243 1.36 -0.05 28.15
N GLN A 244 2.62 0.32 27.89
CA GLN A 244 3.22 1.55 28.41
C GLN A 244 2.47 2.79 27.91
N LEU A 245 2.14 2.82 26.61
CA LEU A 245 1.39 3.91 26.03
C LEU A 245 -0.01 4.02 26.63
N ASN A 246 -0.72 2.90 26.85
CA ASN A 246 -2.04 2.91 27.46
C ASN A 246 -2.02 3.53 28.87
N VAL A 247 -1.05 3.14 29.70
CA VAL A 247 -0.86 3.74 31.04
C VAL A 247 -0.59 5.24 30.93
N LYS A 248 0.29 5.66 30.01
CA LYS A 248 0.61 7.07 29.79
C LYS A 248 -0.61 7.88 29.35
N CYS A 249 -1.30 7.43 28.30
CA CYS A 249 -2.48 8.11 27.76
C CYS A 249 -3.63 8.16 28.78
N SER A 250 -3.82 7.11 29.58
CA SER A 250 -4.83 7.12 30.64
C SER A 250 -4.54 8.18 31.70
N LYS A 251 -3.26 8.36 32.09
CA LYS A 251 -2.86 9.42 33.02
C LYS A 251 -3.08 10.80 32.42
N GLU A 252 -2.63 11.03 31.20
CA GLU A 252 -2.79 12.32 30.49
C GLU A 252 -4.27 12.67 30.30
N LEU A 253 -5.10 11.70 29.92
CA LEU A 253 -6.54 11.89 29.78
C LEU A 253 -7.19 12.25 31.12
N ASN A 254 -6.84 11.55 32.20
CA ASN A 254 -7.34 11.88 33.54
C ASN A 254 -6.94 13.30 33.94
N THR A 255 -5.70 13.72 33.71
CA THR A 255 -5.26 15.11 33.96
C THR A 255 -6.13 16.10 33.20
N LEU A 256 -6.33 15.89 31.89
CA LEU A 256 -7.17 16.77 31.06
C LEU A 256 -8.63 16.83 31.53
N LEU A 257 -9.19 15.71 32.02
CA LEU A 257 -10.54 15.66 32.56
C LEU A 257 -10.65 16.38 33.91
N THR A 258 -9.64 16.25 34.78
CA THR A 258 -9.62 16.91 36.09
C THR A 258 -9.31 18.41 36.01
N CYS A 259 -8.59 18.85 34.98
CA CYS A 259 -8.26 20.26 34.77
C CYS A 259 -9.40 21.07 34.10
N LYS A 260 -10.58 20.49 33.87
CA LYS A 260 -11.75 21.24 33.39
C LYS A 260 -12.41 22.05 34.52
N ASN A 261 -11.78 23.18 34.83
CA ASN A 261 -12.41 24.47 35.17
C ASN A 261 -11.76 25.51 34.25
N LEU A 262 -12.05 25.45 32.95
CA LEU A 262 -11.82 26.59 32.08
C LEU A 262 -13.11 27.40 32.10
N ASP A 263 -13.13 28.41 32.97
CA ASP A 263 -14.12 29.48 32.97
C ASP A 263 -14.19 30.07 31.56
N TYR A 264 -15.14 29.59 30.77
CA TYR A 264 -15.48 30.14 29.46
C TYR A 264 -16.68 31.10 29.58
N PHE A 265 -16.75 31.81 30.71
CA PHE A 265 -17.67 32.91 30.98
C PHE A 265 -16.88 34.08 31.56
N ASP A 266 -15.92 34.60 30.79
CA ASP A 266 -15.42 35.97 30.96
C ASP A 266 -14.85 36.45 29.62
N ILE A 267 -15.72 36.50 28.61
CA ILE A 267 -15.53 37.42 27.49
C ILE A 267 -16.36 38.64 27.87
N GLY A 268 -15.66 39.62 28.44
CA GLY A 268 -16.22 40.80 29.09
C GLY A 268 -17.22 41.58 28.24
N THR A 269 -18.12 42.21 28.99
CA THR A 269 -18.98 43.36 28.65
C THR A 269 -18.32 44.40 27.76
#